data_AF-D1JH71-F1
#
_entry.id   AF-D1JH71-F1
#
_cell.length_a   1.000
_cell.length_b   1.000
_cell.length_c   1.000
_cell.angle_alpha   90.00
_cell.angle_beta   90.00
_cell.angle_gamma   90.00
#
_symmetry.space_group_name_H-M   'P 1'
#
loop_
_entity.id
_entity.type
_entity.pdbx_description
1 polymer ?
#
loop_
_entity_poly.entity_id
_entity_poly.type
_entity_poly.pdbx_seq_one_letter_code
_entity_poly.pdbx_strand_id
1 'polypeptide(L)'
;MKTKEGKSGISMIKPTSFYYSESEKIKLNWFCYELSMGIYDEVNENLGKRLRKHKIDEKAIAEFSIYLSKKMKDIILQKLSGRIEKVYFSYEMVESYFPNLSDKLVNKMLDAISKAWDEQLSVCEICPTRCVSEKDAYCTMFDDKDLF
;
A
#
# COMPACT_ATOMS: atom_id res chain seq x y z
N MET A 1 15.70 21.65 -6.14
CA MET A 1 15.12 20.34 -5.77
C MET A 1 15.83 19.29 -6.60
N LYS A 2 16.65 18.44 -5.98
CA LYS A 2 17.24 17.30 -6.70
C LYS A 2 16.21 16.19 -6.69
N THR A 3 15.55 15.98 -7.82
CA THR A 3 14.86 14.73 -8.13
C THR A 3 15.87 13.61 -7.93
N LYS A 4 15.67 12.78 -6.91
CA LYS A 4 16.38 11.51 -6.83
C LYS A 4 15.83 10.69 -7.98
N GLU A 5 16.60 10.61 -9.05
CA GLU A 5 16.42 9.58 -10.08
C GLU A 5 16.30 8.24 -9.36
N GLY A 6 15.09 7.68 -9.40
CA GLY A 6 14.79 6.38 -8.84
C GLY A 6 15.76 5.40 -9.46
N LYS A 7 16.52 4.71 -8.62
CA LYS A 7 17.21 3.50 -9.05
C LYS A 7 16.18 2.64 -9.76
N SER A 8 16.42 2.32 -11.02
CA SER A 8 15.77 1.24 -11.76
C SER A 8 16.14 -0.10 -11.09
N GLY A 9 15.63 -0.27 -9.88
CA GLY A 9 15.63 -1.51 -9.12
C GLY A 9 14.22 -2.03 -9.22
N ILE A 10 14.08 -3.28 -9.69
CA ILE A 10 12.81 -3.99 -9.74
C ILE A 10 12.09 -3.77 -8.42
N SER A 11 10.92 -3.10 -8.46
CA SER A 11 10.08 -2.93 -7.28
C SER A 11 9.78 -4.32 -6.71
N MET A 12 10.01 -4.51 -5.41
CA MET A 12 9.69 -5.76 -4.72
C MET A 12 8.21 -6.10 -4.85
N ILE A 13 7.37 -5.09 -5.05
CA ILE A 13 5.93 -5.22 -5.26
C ILE A 13 5.62 -5.01 -6.74
N LYS A 14 5.10 -6.05 -7.38
CA LYS A 14 4.68 -5.99 -8.78
C LYS A 14 3.21 -5.61 -8.90
N PRO A 15 2.81 -4.83 -9.93
CA PRO A 15 1.40 -4.50 -10.21
C PRO A 15 0.52 -5.73 -10.40
N THR A 16 1.10 -6.80 -10.98
CA THR A 16 0.44 -8.11 -11.15
C THR A 16 0.01 -8.75 -9.84
N SER A 17 0.44 -8.24 -8.69
CA SER A 17 -0.06 -8.67 -7.38
C SER A 17 -1.50 -8.19 -7.12
N PHE A 18 -2.02 -7.23 -7.88
CA PHE A 18 -3.31 -6.56 -7.65
C PHE A 18 -4.40 -6.91 -8.66
N TYR A 19 -4.13 -7.79 -9.62
CA TYR A 19 -5.13 -8.33 -10.54
C TYR A 19 -4.77 -9.77 -10.93
N TYR A 20 -5.78 -10.61 -11.15
CA TYR A 20 -5.63 -11.94 -11.75
C TYR A 20 -6.17 -11.96 -13.20
N SER A 21 -7.13 -11.08 -13.49
CA SER A 21 -7.81 -10.96 -14.78
C SER A 21 -7.85 -9.52 -15.30
N GLU A 22 -8.09 -9.34 -16.60
CA GLU A 22 -8.26 -8.01 -17.21
C GLU A 22 -9.39 -7.19 -16.55
N SER A 23 -10.47 -7.85 -16.13
CA SER A 23 -11.58 -7.19 -15.43
C SER A 23 -11.19 -6.62 -14.06
N GLU A 24 -10.07 -7.06 -13.49
CA GLU A 24 -9.55 -6.54 -12.22
C GLU A 24 -8.52 -5.41 -12.43
N LYS A 25 -8.15 -5.06 -13.66
CA LYS A 25 -7.32 -3.89 -13.96
C LYS A 25 -8.13 -2.60 -13.84
N ILE A 26 -8.72 -2.38 -12.67
CA ILE A 26 -9.52 -1.20 -12.36
C ILE A 26 -8.70 -0.17 -11.59
N LYS A 27 -9.14 1.09 -11.67
CA LYS A 27 -8.47 2.23 -11.03
C LYS A 27 -8.31 2.10 -9.52
N LEU A 28 -9.26 1.47 -8.82
CA LEU A 28 -9.10 1.22 -7.39
C LEU A 28 -7.96 0.24 -7.07
N ASN A 29 -7.78 -0.79 -7.91
CA ASN A 29 -6.69 -1.73 -7.72
C ASN A 29 -5.33 -1.06 -7.97
N TRP A 30 -5.26 -0.10 -8.89
CA TRP A 30 -4.07 0.72 -9.09
C TRP A 30 -3.74 1.58 -7.86
N PHE A 31 -4.75 2.23 -7.27
CA PHE A 31 -4.59 2.97 -6.03
C PHE A 31 -4.06 2.08 -4.89
N CYS A 32 -4.60 0.87 -4.75
CA CYS A 32 -4.11 -0.10 -3.76
C CYS A 32 -2.67 -0.55 -4.04
N TYR A 33 -2.27 -0.67 -5.30
CA TYR A 33 -0.90 -0.95 -5.70
C TYR A 33 0.05 0.16 -5.26
N GLU A 34 -0.24 1.42 -5.62
CA GLU A 34 0.57 2.58 -5.21
C GLU A 34 0.67 2.69 -3.68
N LEU A 35 -0.45 2.50 -2.99
CA LEU A 35 -0.47 2.47 -1.53
C LEU A 35 0.42 1.38 -0.94
N SER A 36 0.47 0.19 -1.55
CA SER A 36 1.35 -0.87 -1.09
C SER A 36 2.83 -0.55 -1.24
N MET A 37 3.20 0.20 -2.29
CA MET A 37 4.57 0.70 -2.44
C MET A 37 4.89 1.73 -1.36
N GLY A 38 3.98 2.69 -1.11
CA GLY A 38 4.15 3.69 -0.05
C GLY A 38 4.30 3.05 1.35
N ILE A 39 3.47 2.05 1.67
CA ILE A 39 3.59 1.30 2.93
C ILE A 39 4.93 0.58 3.00
N TYR A 40 5.35 -0.09 1.92
CA TYR A 40 6.63 -0.80 1.87
C TYR A 40 7.80 0.16 2.12
N ASP A 41 7.84 1.28 1.41
CA ASP A 41 8.90 2.27 1.53
C ASP A 41 8.97 2.85 2.95
N GLU A 42 7.83 3.32 3.48
CA GLU A 42 7.79 3.92 4.82
C GLU A 42 8.17 2.92 5.91
N VAL A 43 7.68 1.67 5.84
CA VAL A 43 8.02 0.61 6.80
C VAL A 43 9.48 0.19 6.67
N ASN A 44 9.98 -0.01 5.45
CA ASN A 44 11.34 -0.49 5.24
C ASN A 44 12.39 0.57 5.62
N GLU A 45 12.19 1.83 5.23
CA GLU A 45 13.10 2.93 5.53
C GLU A 45 13.18 3.21 7.04
N ASN A 46 12.04 3.24 7.74
CA ASN A 46 11.99 3.64 9.14
C ASN A 46 12.18 2.46 10.11
N LEU A 47 11.72 1.26 9.74
CA LEU A 47 11.65 0.11 10.64
C LEU A 47 12.42 -1.12 10.14
N GLY A 48 12.83 -1.18 8.88
CA GLY A 48 13.45 -2.36 8.29
C GLY A 48 14.63 -2.94 9.08
N LYS A 49 15.53 -2.07 9.60
CA LYS A 49 16.65 -2.52 10.47
C LYS A 49 16.18 -3.20 11.76
N ARG A 50 15.07 -2.76 12.34
CA ARG A 50 14.49 -3.34 13.57
C ARG A 50 13.73 -4.62 13.25
N LEU A 51 12.91 -4.59 12.20
CA LEU A 51 12.12 -5.74 11.73
C LEU A 51 13.02 -6.92 11.35
N ARG A 52 14.20 -6.68 10.75
CA ARG A 52 15.19 -7.73 10.47
C ARG A 52 15.65 -8.49 11.72
N LYS A 53 15.68 -7.86 12.91
CA LYS A 53 15.99 -8.55 14.17
C LYS A 53 14.90 -9.56 14.58
N HIS A 54 13.70 -9.38 14.05
CA HIS A 54 12.57 -10.30 14.21
C HIS A 54 12.41 -11.25 13.01
N LYS A 55 13.44 -11.40 12.17
CA LYS A 55 13.43 -12.22 10.94
C LYS A 55 12.37 -11.77 9.91
N ILE A 56 11.96 -10.51 9.96
CA ILE A 56 11.11 -9.89 8.96
C ILE A 56 12.03 -9.14 7.99
N ASP A 57 12.24 -9.72 6.82
CA ASP A 57 13.07 -9.17 5.76
C ASP A 57 12.27 -8.29 4.79
N GLU A 58 12.94 -7.74 3.78
CA GLU A 58 12.31 -6.87 2.78
C GLU A 58 11.18 -7.59 2.01
N LYS A 59 11.35 -8.89 1.74
CA LYS A 59 10.32 -9.69 1.10
C LYS A 59 9.07 -9.81 1.98
N ALA A 60 9.24 -10.10 3.26
CA ALA A 60 8.13 -10.18 4.21
C ALA A 60 7.40 -8.83 4.37
N ILE A 61 8.14 -7.70 4.34
CA ILE A 61 7.54 -6.35 4.35
C ILE A 61 6.74 -6.11 3.07
N ALA A 62 7.26 -6.51 1.90
CA ALA A 62 6.55 -6.38 0.62
C ALA A 62 5.25 -7.21 0.60
N GLU A 63 5.31 -8.46 1.04
CA GLU A 63 4.13 -9.34 1.13
C GLU A 63 3.08 -8.77 2.11
N PHE A 64 3.51 -8.28 3.26
CA PHE A 64 2.64 -7.60 4.21
C PHE A 64 1.98 -6.35 3.62
N SER A 65 2.75 -5.54 2.90
CA SER A 65 2.24 -4.30 2.28
C SER A 65 1.18 -4.61 1.21
N ILE A 66 1.38 -5.67 0.41
CA ILE A 66 0.38 -6.17 -0.53
C ILE A 66 -0.88 -6.66 0.22
N TYR A 67 -0.69 -7.49 1.24
CA TYR A 67 -1.79 -8.01 2.05
C TYR A 67 -2.64 -6.89 2.64
N LEU A 68 -1.99 -5.91 3.28
CA LEU A 68 -2.67 -4.81 3.93
C LEU A 68 -3.42 -3.93 2.92
N SER A 69 -2.78 -3.53 1.82
CA SER A 69 -3.45 -2.72 0.79
C SER A 69 -4.66 -3.43 0.16
N LYS A 70 -4.61 -4.76 0.03
CA LYS A 70 -5.79 -5.54 -0.40
C LYS A 70 -6.91 -5.50 0.64
N LYS A 71 -6.60 -5.63 1.93
CA LYS A 71 -7.60 -5.47 3.01
C LYS A 71 -8.18 -4.05 3.03
N MET A 72 -7.35 -3.05 2.77
CA MET A 72 -7.80 -1.67 2.72
C MET A 72 -8.77 -1.38 1.60
N LYS A 73 -8.70 -2.08 0.47
CA LYS A 73 -9.68 -1.95 -0.61
C LYS A 73 -11.11 -2.05 -0.08
N ASP A 74 -11.39 -3.04 0.76
CA ASP A 74 -12.71 -3.24 1.35
C ASP A 74 -13.10 -2.11 2.30
N ILE A 75 -12.15 -1.58 3.07
CA ILE A 75 -12.37 -0.47 4.00
C ILE A 75 -12.67 0.82 3.23
N ILE A 76 -11.92 1.08 2.14
CA ILE A 76 -12.15 2.22 1.24
C ILE A 76 -13.55 2.12 0.62
N LEU A 77 -13.95 0.95 0.13
CA LEU A 77 -15.30 0.74 -0.42
C LEU A 77 -16.40 0.95 0.63
N GLN A 78 -16.18 0.54 1.88
CA GLN A 78 -17.09 0.83 2.98
C GLN A 78 -17.20 2.34 3.25
N LYS A 79 -16.08 3.07 3.23
CA LYS A 79 -16.06 4.52 3.40
C LYS A 79 -16.79 5.23 2.25
N LEU A 80 -16.54 4.82 1.01
CA LEU A 80 -17.18 5.39 -0.19
C LEU A 80 -18.69 5.11 -0.25
N SER A 81 -19.13 3.97 0.29
CA SER A 81 -20.56 3.63 0.39
C SER A 81 -21.25 4.23 1.61
N GLY A 82 -20.54 4.99 2.45
CA GLY A 82 -21.08 5.60 3.67
C GLY A 82 -21.32 4.63 4.82
N ARG A 83 -20.87 3.37 4.73
CA ARG A 83 -21.00 2.37 5.80
C ARG A 83 -20.12 2.67 7.00
N ILE A 84 -18.98 3.34 6.79
CA ILE A 84 -18.08 3.80 7.85
C ILE A 84 -17.75 5.28 7.65
N GLU A 85 -17.53 5.98 8.76
CA GLU A 85 -17.20 7.41 8.74
C GLU A 85 -15.74 7.66 8.35
N LYS A 86 -14.81 6.77 8.71
CA LYS A 86 -13.37 6.99 8.52
C LYS A 86 -12.69 5.69 8.13
N VAL A 87 -11.66 5.79 7.28
CA VAL A 87 -10.72 4.69 7.04
C VAL A 87 -9.94 4.44 8.32
N TYR A 88 -9.63 3.19 8.62
CA TYR A 88 -8.95 2.79 9.85
C TYR A 88 -7.93 1.69 9.57
N PHE A 89 -6.95 1.60 10.48
CA PHE A 89 -5.94 0.55 10.55
C PHE A 89 -6.01 -0.04 11.94
N SER A 90 -6.19 -1.35 12.04
CA SER A 90 -6.30 -2.01 13.34
C SER A 90 -4.98 -2.64 13.75
N TYR A 91 -4.72 -2.65 15.05
CA TYR A 91 -3.62 -3.42 15.65
C TYR A 91 -3.66 -4.89 15.21
N GLU A 92 -4.85 -5.49 15.20
CA GLU A 92 -5.08 -6.87 14.80
C GLU A 92 -4.63 -7.17 13.36
N MET A 93 -4.76 -6.22 12.41
CA MET A 93 -4.27 -6.42 11.03
C MET A 93 -2.76 -6.62 10.96
N VAL A 94 -1.99 -5.99 11.86
CA VAL A 94 -0.54 -6.13 11.93
C VAL A 94 -0.17 -7.37 12.75
N GLU A 95 -0.78 -7.54 13.92
CA GLU A 95 -0.49 -8.65 14.83
C GLU A 95 -0.83 -10.00 14.20
N SER A 96 -1.97 -10.11 13.50
CA SER A 96 -2.36 -11.35 12.82
C SER A 96 -1.34 -11.78 11.75
N TYR A 97 -0.67 -10.84 11.11
CA TYR A 97 0.37 -11.13 10.10
C TYR A 97 1.76 -11.34 10.73
N PHE A 98 2.08 -10.59 11.77
CA PHE A 98 3.36 -10.67 12.49
C PHE A 98 3.17 -10.89 14.00
N PRO A 99 2.79 -12.11 14.42
CA PRO A 99 2.35 -12.38 15.80
C PRO A 99 3.45 -12.29 16.86
N ASN A 100 4.72 -12.24 16.44
CA ASN A 100 5.88 -12.21 17.35
C ASN A 100 6.44 -10.79 17.57
N LEU A 101 5.71 -9.76 17.15
CA LEU A 101 6.12 -8.38 17.39
C LEU A 101 5.62 -7.90 18.75
N SER A 102 6.45 -7.14 19.45
CA SER A 102 6.01 -6.41 20.63
C SER A 102 5.02 -5.30 20.23
N ASP A 103 4.10 -4.95 21.11
CA ASP A 103 3.12 -3.87 20.93
C ASP A 103 3.77 -2.55 20.49
N LYS A 104 4.94 -2.23 21.06
CA LYS A 104 5.72 -1.04 20.70
C LYS A 104 6.15 -1.03 19.23
N LEU A 105 6.43 -2.19 18.65
CA LEU A 105 6.81 -2.29 17.26
C LEU A 105 5.58 -2.33 16.35
N VAL A 106 4.49 -2.97 16.78
CA VAL A 106 3.19 -2.90 16.08
C VAL A 106 2.71 -1.45 15.97
N ASN A 107 2.73 -0.69 17.07
CA ASN A 107 2.34 0.72 17.05
C ASN A 107 3.17 1.55 16.08
N LYS A 108 4.49 1.31 16.01
CA LYS A 108 5.35 1.97 15.02
C LYS A 108 5.01 1.59 13.59
N MET A 109 4.60 0.34 13.35
CA MET A 109 4.12 -0.05 12.03
C MET A 109 2.82 0.67 11.69
N LEU A 110 1.88 0.80 12.64
CA LEU A 110 0.65 1.57 12.45
C LEU A 110 0.94 3.05 12.16
N ASP A 111 1.93 3.66 12.83
CA ASP A 111 2.36 5.03 12.55
C ASP A 111 2.88 5.16 11.11
N ALA A 112 3.74 4.22 10.67
CA ALA A 112 4.27 4.17 9.31
C ALA A 112 3.16 3.99 8.26
N ILE A 113 2.22 3.07 8.52
CA ILE A 113 1.06 2.83 7.64
C ILE A 113 0.18 4.08 7.56
N SER A 114 -0.09 4.74 8.68
CA SER A 114 -0.92 5.95 8.73
C SER A 114 -0.28 7.08 7.93
N LYS A 115 1.04 7.26 8.07
CA LYS A 115 1.78 8.23 7.29
C LYS A 115 1.73 7.93 5.79
N ALA A 116 1.98 6.68 5.38
CA ALA A 116 1.90 6.28 3.97
C ALA A 116 0.49 6.51 3.38
N TRP A 117 -0.55 6.27 4.18
CA TRP A 117 -1.93 6.57 3.80
C TRP A 117 -2.18 8.07 3.60
N ASP A 118 -1.76 8.90 4.55
CA ASP A 118 -1.93 10.36 4.47
C ASP A 118 -1.17 10.94 3.27
N GLU A 119 0.05 10.44 3.01
CA GLU A 119 0.83 10.80 1.83
C GLU A 119 0.12 10.38 0.54
N GLN A 120 -0.38 9.14 0.44
CA GLN A 120 -1.12 8.67 -0.72
C GLN A 120 -2.40 9.49 -0.96
N LEU A 121 -3.13 9.87 0.10
CA LEU A 121 -4.30 10.73 -0.03
C LEU A 121 -3.92 12.12 -0.55
N SER A 122 -2.86 12.73 -0.01
CA SER A 122 -2.40 14.05 -0.45
C SER A 122 -2.02 14.08 -1.94
N VAL A 123 -1.41 13.00 -2.44
CA VAL A 123 -1.11 12.82 -3.87
C VAL A 123 -2.40 12.61 -4.67
N CYS A 124 -3.34 11.81 -4.15
CA CYS A 124 -4.59 11.51 -4.83
C CYS A 124 -5.46 12.74 -5.07
N GLU A 125 -5.41 13.74 -4.19
CA GLU A 125 -6.18 14.99 -4.33
C GLU A 125 -5.80 15.81 -5.56
N ILE A 126 -4.53 15.74 -5.98
CA ILE A 126 -4.00 16.50 -7.13
C ILE A 126 -3.77 15.62 -8.37
N CYS A 127 -3.84 14.30 -8.22
CA CYS A 127 -3.54 13.35 -9.28
C CYS A 127 -4.65 13.31 -10.35
N PRO A 128 -4.32 13.43 -11.65
CA PRO A 128 -5.32 13.42 -12.73
C PRO A 128 -5.96 12.04 -12.95
N THR A 129 -5.36 10.95 -12.42
CA THR A 129 -5.81 9.57 -12.66
C THR A 129 -7.18 9.28 -12.04
N ARG A 130 -7.60 10.05 -11.01
CA ARG A 130 -8.93 9.96 -10.38
C ARG A 130 -9.24 8.54 -9.88
N CYS A 131 -8.25 7.87 -9.30
CA CYS A 131 -8.34 6.44 -9.03
C CYS A 131 -9.51 6.05 -8.10
N VAL A 132 -9.81 6.92 -7.13
CA VAL A 132 -10.86 6.68 -6.13
C VAL A 132 -12.24 7.09 -6.64
N SER A 133 -12.37 8.22 -7.35
CA SER A 133 -13.66 8.69 -7.87
C SER A 133 -14.13 7.90 -9.08
N GLU A 134 -13.21 7.36 -9.88
CA GLU A 134 -13.49 6.48 -11.02
C GLU A 134 -13.10 5.02 -10.72
N LYS A 135 -13.29 4.58 -9.47
CA LYS A 135 -12.81 3.30 -8.90
C LYS A 135 -13.03 2.04 -9.75
N ASP A 136 -14.14 1.97 -10.48
CA ASP A 136 -14.55 0.81 -11.27
C ASP A 136 -14.11 0.90 -12.74
N ALA A 137 -13.56 2.04 -13.17
CA ALA A 137 -13.09 2.23 -14.54
C ALA A 137 -11.78 1.45 -14.77
N TYR A 138 -11.58 1.03 -16.01
CA TYR A 138 -10.34 0.40 -16.44
C TYR A 138 -9.14 1.32 -16.21
N CYS A 139 -8.02 0.74 -15.77
CA CYS A 139 -6.78 1.46 -15.50
C CYS A 139 -5.69 1.02 -16.47
N THR A 140 -5.46 1.87 -17.48
CA THR A 140 -4.44 1.66 -18.52
C THR A 140 -3.01 1.60 -17.97
N MET A 141 -2.78 2.09 -16.74
CA MET A 141 -1.48 2.05 -16.09
C MET A 141 -1.00 0.61 -15.83
N PHE A 142 -1.90 -0.37 -15.75
CA PHE A 142 -1.52 -1.77 -15.66
C PHE A 142 -0.96 -2.36 -16.96
N ASP A 143 -1.13 -1.67 -18.10
CA ASP A 143 -0.64 -2.11 -19.41
C ASP A 143 0.66 -1.44 -19.82
N ASP A 144 1.02 -0.35 -19.14
CA ASP A 144 2.22 0.42 -19.43
C ASP A 144 3.45 -0.35 -18.94
N LYS A 145 4.29 -0.78 -19.89
CA LYS A 145 5.51 -1.54 -19.62
C LYS A 145 6.68 -0.65 -19.23
N ASP A 146 6.59 0.66 -19.47
CA ASP A 146 7.67 1.60 -19.16
C ASP A 146 7.62 2.08 -17.71
N LEU A 147 6.55 1.77 -16.98
CA LEU A 147 6.40 2.02 -15.55
C LEU A 147 7.07 0.96 -14.66
N PHE A 148 7.56 -0.17 -15.20
CA PHE A 148 7.99 -1.35 -14.43
C PHE A 148 9.26 -2.05 -14.93
#